data_AF-A0A945VQN3-F1
#
_entry.id   AF-A0A945VQN3-F1
#
_cell.length_a   1.000
_cell.length_b   1.000
_cell.length_c   1.000
_cell.angle_alpha   90.00
_cell.angle_beta   90.00
_cell.angle_gamma   90.00
#
_symmetry.space_group_name_H-M   'P 1'
#
loop_
_entity.id
_entity.type
_entity.pdbx_description
1 polymer ?
#
loop_
_entity_poly.entity_id
_entity_poly.type
_entity_poly.pdbx_seq_one_letter_code
_entity_poly.pdbx_strand_id
1 'polypeptide(L)'
;MANKEKRDIRIVFLIFSAIFGVLAWRHYPSIESYVLIGLALVLLPIVAFVPIILRPVFKLWLKIAHAVGWFNTQILLSIVFILIFIPIGLIMRLLGKDPMKRKMQSEGTYWEPYEIAGLKDKKRYERQF
;
A
#
# COMPACT_ATOMS: atom_id res chain seq x y z
N MET A 1 -10.35 -16.57 11.68
CA MET A 1 -9.71 -16.33 13.00
C MET A 1 -10.01 -14.94 13.58
N ALA A 2 -9.81 -13.84 12.84
CA ALA A 2 -10.01 -12.46 13.35
C ALA A 2 -11.41 -12.10 13.92
N ASN A 3 -12.49 -12.79 13.52
CA ASN A 3 -13.83 -12.53 14.05
C ASN A 3 -14.04 -13.12 15.46
N LYS A 4 -13.25 -14.14 15.82
CA LYS A 4 -13.30 -14.81 17.12
C LYS A 4 -12.68 -13.91 18.20
N GLU A 5 -11.46 -13.41 17.97
CA GLU A 5 -10.78 -12.47 18.88
C GLU A 5 -11.59 -11.20 19.17
N LYS A 6 -12.26 -10.64 18.15
CA LYS A 6 -13.11 -9.45 18.32
C LYS A 6 -14.33 -9.70 19.21
N ARG A 7 -14.87 -10.91 19.19
CA ARG A 7 -15.98 -11.32 20.04
C ARG A 7 -15.49 -11.59 21.46
N ASP A 8 -14.33 -12.21 21.60
CA ASP A 8 -13.72 -12.53 22.89
C ASP A 8 -13.35 -11.25 23.66
N ILE A 9 -12.81 -10.22 22.99
CA ILE A 9 -12.55 -8.89 23.59
C ILE A 9 -13.84 -8.26 24.11
N ARG A 10 -14.95 -8.31 23.37
CA ARG A 10 -16.23 -7.73 23.82
C ARG A 10 -16.77 -8.44 25.06
N ILE A 11 -16.68 -9.77 25.07
CA ILE A 11 -17.13 -10.58 26.21
C ILE A 11 -16.30 -10.25 27.43
N VAL A 12 -14.97 -10.12 27.29
CA VAL A 12 -14.08 -9.70 28.37
C VAL A 12 -14.45 -8.30 28.90
N PHE A 13 -14.68 -7.31 28.04
CA PHE A 13 -15.08 -5.96 28.46
C PHE A 13 -16.46 -5.92 29.15
N LEU A 14 -17.43 -6.71 28.68
CA LEU A 14 -18.73 -6.86 29.33
C LEU A 14 -18.62 -7.52 30.71
N ILE A 15 -17.79 -8.56 30.83
CA ILE A 15 -17.53 -9.24 32.10
C ILE A 15 -16.80 -8.31 33.08
N PHE A 16 -15.77 -7.57 32.63
CA PHE A 16 -15.08 -6.59 33.47
C PHE A 16 -16.01 -5.47 33.93
N SER A 17 -16.89 -4.97 33.06
CA SER A 17 -17.91 -3.98 33.42
C SER A 17 -18.88 -4.52 34.47
N ALA A 18 -19.30 -5.79 34.36
CA ALA A 18 -20.18 -6.43 35.34
C ALA A 18 -19.46 -6.66 36.69
N ILE A 19 -18.20 -7.10 36.66
CA ILE A 19 -17.38 -7.33 37.85
C ILE A 19 -17.10 -6.01 38.60
N PHE A 20 -16.72 -4.95 37.89
CA PHE A 20 -16.54 -3.62 38.49
C PHE A 20 -17.84 -3.08 39.08
N GLY A 21 -18.98 -3.31 38.41
CA GLY A 21 -20.29 -2.95 38.95
C GLY A 21 -20.63 -3.66 40.26
N VAL A 22 -20.35 -4.96 40.36
CA VAL A 22 -20.63 -5.77 41.56
C VAL A 22 -19.66 -5.48 42.72
N LEU A 23 -18.37 -5.33 42.43
CA LEU A 23 -17.35 -4.98 43.44
C LEU A 23 -17.59 -3.58 44.03
N ALA A 24 -17.96 -2.61 43.20
CA ALA A 24 -18.25 -1.26 43.65
C ALA A 24 -19.51 -1.18 44.53
N TRP A 25 -20.55 -1.97 44.23
CA TRP A 25 -21.73 -2.11 45.10
C TRP A 25 -21.35 -2.66 46.49
N ARG A 26 -20.36 -3.56 46.57
CA ARG A 26 -20.00 -4.22 47.83
C ARG A 26 -19.07 -3.41 48.75
N HIS A 27 -18.39 -2.35 48.26
CA HIS A 27 -17.28 -1.74 49.01
C HIS A 27 -17.48 -0.28 49.48
N TYR A 28 -18.35 0.55 48.89
CA TYR A 28 -18.53 1.96 49.31
C TYR A 28 -19.96 2.51 49.07
N PRO A 29 -20.75 2.86 50.11
CA PRO A 29 -22.06 3.50 49.98
C PRO A 29 -21.95 5.03 49.89
N SER A 30 -21.06 5.56 49.04
CA SER A 30 -20.90 6.99 48.79
C SER A 30 -21.40 7.37 47.40
N ILE A 31 -22.01 8.56 47.25
CA ILE A 31 -22.60 9.04 45.97
C ILE A 31 -21.61 9.02 44.80
N GLU A 32 -20.31 9.21 45.07
CA GLU A 32 -19.25 9.21 44.06
C GLU A 32 -19.06 7.85 43.37
N SER A 33 -19.33 6.73 44.06
CA SER A 33 -19.20 5.39 43.49
C SER A 33 -20.30 5.13 42.44
N TYR A 34 -21.52 5.60 42.67
CA TYR A 34 -22.64 5.48 41.73
C TYR A 34 -22.41 6.24 40.42
N VAL A 35 -21.79 7.43 40.49
CA VAL A 35 -21.45 8.23 39.29
C VAL A 35 -20.38 7.53 38.46
N LEU A 36 -19.35 6.98 39.11
CA LEU A 36 -18.28 6.22 38.44
C LEU A 36 -18.81 4.91 37.81
N ILE A 37 -19.76 4.23 38.46
CA ILE A 37 -20.43 3.03 37.92
C ILE A 37 -21.25 3.37 36.67
N GLY A 38 -22.08 4.42 36.74
CA GLY A 38 -22.88 4.86 35.60
C GLY A 38 -22.01 5.23 34.40
N LEU A 39 -20.90 5.93 34.66
CA LEU A 39 -19.95 6.29 33.62
C LEU A 39 -19.27 5.05 32.99
N ALA A 40 -18.78 4.10 33.79
CA ALA A 40 -18.14 2.89 33.29
C ALA A 40 -19.11 2.01 32.49
N LEU A 41 -20.36 1.86 32.97
CA LEU A 41 -21.41 1.07 32.31
C LEU A 41 -21.79 1.63 30.94
N VAL A 42 -21.69 2.95 30.76
CA VAL A 42 -22.02 3.62 29.49
C VAL A 42 -20.80 3.68 28.57
N LEU A 43 -19.63 4.06 29.09
CA LEU A 43 -18.44 4.33 28.29
C LEU A 43 -17.79 3.05 27.73
N LEU A 44 -17.72 1.97 28.51
CA LEU A 44 -17.09 0.72 28.09
C LEU A 44 -17.78 0.05 26.89
N PRO A 45 -19.11 -0.09 26.85
CA PRO A 45 -19.79 -0.59 25.65
C PRO A 45 -19.57 0.34 24.45
N ILE A 46 -19.66 1.66 24.63
CA ILE A 46 -19.44 2.61 23.53
C ILE A 46 -18.07 2.39 22.88
N VAL A 47 -17.00 2.31 23.67
CA VAL A 47 -15.63 2.04 23.18
C VAL A 47 -15.55 0.68 22.46
N ALA A 48 -16.29 -0.33 22.92
CA ALA A 48 -16.32 -1.64 22.28
C ALA A 48 -17.11 -1.67 20.94
N PHE A 49 -18.13 -0.83 20.79
CA PHE A 49 -18.99 -0.78 19.60
C PHE A 49 -18.48 0.19 18.51
N VAL A 50 -17.76 1.27 18.85
CA VAL A 50 -17.12 2.19 17.89
C VAL A 50 -16.34 1.48 16.76
N PRO A 51 -15.46 0.49 17.03
CA PRO A 51 -14.72 -0.19 15.97
C PRO A 51 -15.58 -1.06 15.05
N ILE A 52 -16.87 -1.30 15.33
CA ILE A 52 -17.78 -2.01 14.41
C ILE A 52 -18.20 -1.11 13.26
N ILE A 53 -18.52 0.15 13.56
CA ILE A 53 -19.04 1.10 12.59
C ILE A 53 -17.89 1.68 11.75
N LEU A 54 -16.74 1.92 12.36
CA LEU A 54 -15.56 2.44 11.65
C LEU A 54 -14.95 1.44 10.67
N ARG A 55 -15.04 0.13 10.94
CA ARG A 55 -14.44 -0.91 10.08
C ARG A 55 -15.00 -0.99 8.65
N PRO A 56 -16.32 -1.06 8.41
CA PRO A 56 -16.85 -1.08 7.06
C PRO A 56 -16.56 0.23 6.32
N VAL A 57 -16.65 1.38 7.00
CA VAL A 57 -16.30 2.69 6.43
C VAL A 57 -14.83 2.72 6.00
N PHE A 58 -13.92 2.29 6.87
CA PHE A 58 -12.49 2.21 6.56
C PHE A 58 -12.20 1.25 5.41
N LYS A 59 -12.88 0.09 5.36
CA LYS A 59 -12.74 -0.84 4.23
C LYS A 59 -13.22 -0.24 2.92
N LEU A 60 -14.33 0.50 2.94
CA LEU A 60 -14.83 1.20 1.75
C LEU A 60 -13.86 2.28 1.30
N TRP A 61 -13.35 3.07 2.25
CA TRP A 61 -12.33 4.08 2.01
C TRP A 61 -11.06 3.48 1.38
N LEU A 62 -10.57 2.35 1.91
CA LEU A 62 -9.42 1.66 1.34
C LEU A 62 -9.66 1.18 -0.10
N LYS A 63 -10.86 0.68 -0.42
CA LYS A 63 -11.19 0.31 -1.81
C LYS A 63 -11.12 1.52 -2.73
N ILE A 64 -11.64 2.67 -2.29
CA ILE A 64 -11.57 3.93 -3.05
C ILE A 64 -10.11 4.35 -3.22
N ALA A 65 -9.34 4.37 -2.12
CA ALA A 65 -7.92 4.72 -2.15
C ALA A 65 -7.12 3.82 -3.11
N HIS A 66 -7.41 2.52 -3.14
CA HIS A 66 -6.76 1.59 -4.06
C HIS A 66 -7.13 1.85 -5.52
N ALA A 67 -8.41 2.12 -5.82
CA ALA A 67 -8.85 2.48 -7.16
C ALA A 67 -8.20 3.79 -7.65
N VAL A 68 -8.14 4.80 -6.78
CA VAL A 68 -7.47 6.07 -7.06
C VAL A 68 -5.97 5.87 -7.25
N GLY A 69 -5.34 5.04 -6.43
CA GLY A 69 -3.92 4.70 -6.55
C GLY A 69 -3.59 4.07 -7.89
N TRP A 70 -4.37 3.07 -8.33
CA TRP A 70 -4.21 2.41 -9.63
C TRP A 70 -4.40 3.38 -10.80
N PHE A 71 -5.40 4.26 -10.72
CA PHE A 71 -5.63 5.28 -11.75
C PHE A 71 -4.49 6.31 -11.79
N ASN A 72 -4.00 6.75 -10.65
CA ASN A 72 -2.93 7.73 -10.54
C ASN A 72 -1.61 7.20 -11.09
N THR A 73 -1.23 5.94 -10.79
CA THR A 73 0.00 5.37 -11.33
C THR A 73 -0.04 5.28 -12.85
N GLN A 74 -1.18 4.89 -13.43
CA GLN A 74 -1.35 4.82 -14.88
C GLN A 74 -1.27 6.21 -15.53
N ILE A 75 -1.92 7.22 -14.95
CA ILE A 75 -1.82 8.60 -15.44
C ILE A 75 -0.39 9.13 -15.34
N LEU A 76 0.24 8.97 -14.17
CA LEU A 76 1.59 9.49 -13.93
C LEU A 76 2.58 8.89 -14.94
N LEU A 77 2.52 7.57 -15.13
CA LEU A 77 3.34 6.87 -16.12
C LEU A 77 3.05 7.33 -17.54
N SER A 78 1.78 7.50 -17.93
CA SER A 78 1.42 8.03 -19.24
C SER A 78 1.95 9.44 -19.48
N ILE A 79 1.79 10.34 -18.50
CA ILE A 79 2.30 11.71 -18.59
C ILE A 79 3.83 11.72 -18.71
N VAL A 80 4.52 10.97 -17.86
CA VAL A 80 5.99 10.84 -17.90
C VAL A 80 6.44 10.29 -19.26
N PHE A 81 5.77 9.28 -19.78
CA PHE A 81 6.09 8.72 -21.10
C PHE A 81 5.95 9.78 -22.20
N ILE A 82 4.84 10.51 -22.20
CA ILE A 82 4.55 11.52 -23.22
C ILE A 82 5.47 12.74 -23.09
N LEU A 83 5.77 13.21 -21.89
CA LEU A 83 6.56 14.42 -21.67
C LEU A 83 8.07 14.19 -21.72
N ILE A 84 8.54 12.97 -21.49
CA ILE A 84 9.98 12.68 -21.45
C ILE A 84 10.37 11.80 -22.63
N PHE A 85 9.81 10.60 -22.72
CA PHE A 85 10.25 9.62 -23.70
C PHE A 85 9.91 10.00 -25.14
N ILE A 86 8.69 10.51 -25.39
CA ILE A 86 8.28 10.94 -26.73
C ILE A 86 9.16 12.09 -27.25
N PRO A 87 9.37 13.21 -26.54
CA PRO A 87 10.21 14.30 -27.05
C PRO A 87 11.67 13.88 -27.18
N ILE A 88 12.21 13.06 -26.27
CA ILE A 88 13.57 12.50 -26.45
C ILE A 88 13.65 11.71 -27.74
N GLY A 89 12.68 10.82 -28.00
CA GLY A 89 12.62 10.04 -29.25
C GLY A 89 12.48 10.94 -30.49
N LEU A 90 11.69 12.00 -30.40
CA LEU A 90 11.52 12.98 -31.47
C LEU A 90 12.83 13.74 -31.73
N ILE A 91 13.51 14.21 -30.70
CA ILE A 91 14.81 14.89 -30.79
C ILE A 91 15.84 13.94 -31.43
N MET A 92 15.91 12.68 -31.01
CA MET A 92 16.83 11.70 -31.61
C MET A 92 16.52 11.47 -33.10
N ARG A 93 15.24 11.42 -33.47
CA ARG A 93 14.80 11.30 -34.85
C ARG A 93 15.16 12.54 -35.68
N LEU A 94 15.02 13.75 -35.12
CA LEU A 94 15.44 15.00 -35.75
C LEU A 94 16.97 15.08 -35.93
N LEU A 95 17.73 14.58 -34.96
CA LEU A 95 19.20 14.48 -35.04
C LEU A 95 19.68 13.32 -35.93
N GLY A 96 18.77 12.56 -36.55
CA GLY A 96 19.11 11.43 -37.42
C GLY A 96 19.75 10.25 -36.69
N LYS A 97 19.75 10.23 -35.35
CA LYS A 97 20.34 9.16 -34.55
C LYS A 97 19.34 8.01 -34.42
N ASP A 98 19.64 6.88 -35.04
CA ASP A 98 18.88 5.64 -34.87
C ASP A 98 19.72 4.60 -34.09
N PRO A 99 19.70 4.64 -32.74
CA PRO A 99 20.54 3.78 -31.92
C PRO A 99 20.20 2.30 -32.09
N MET A 100 18.98 1.99 -32.52
CA MET A 100 18.50 0.62 -32.71
C MET A 100 18.61 0.15 -34.17
N LYS A 101 19.21 0.96 -35.08
CA LYS A 101 19.37 0.63 -36.50
C LYS A 101 18.11 -0.03 -37.10
N ARG A 102 16.94 0.55 -36.83
CA ARG A 102 15.62 0.00 -37.18
C ARG A 102 15.31 0.09 -38.66
N LYS A 103 16.11 0.86 -39.41
CA LYS A 103 15.99 0.92 -40.87
C LYS A 103 16.44 -0.41 -41.48
N MET A 104 15.57 -0.98 -42.30
CA MET A 104 15.84 -2.19 -43.07
C MET A 104 17.01 -1.94 -44.02
N GLN A 105 18.10 -2.66 -43.83
CA GLN A 105 19.26 -2.59 -44.71
C GLN A 105 18.97 -3.44 -45.97
N SER A 106 19.42 -2.96 -47.13
CA SER A 106 19.23 -3.67 -48.41
C SER A 106 20.11 -4.92 -48.53
N GLU A 107 21.08 -5.06 -47.63
CA GLU A 107 21.97 -6.21 -47.53
C GLU A 107 21.19 -7.31 -46.80
N GLY A 108 21.01 -8.47 -47.43
CA GLY A 108 20.04 -9.51 -47.01
C GLY A 108 20.27 -10.17 -45.64
N THR A 109 21.05 -9.57 -44.75
CA THR A 109 21.36 -10.03 -43.41
C THR A 109 21.55 -8.85 -42.45
N TYR A 110 20.95 -8.93 -41.26
CA TYR A 110 21.17 -7.98 -40.16
C TYR A 110 22.38 -8.34 -39.27
N TRP A 111 23.20 -9.31 -39.68
CA TRP A 111 24.34 -9.74 -38.88
C TRP A 111 25.38 -8.63 -38.79
N GLU A 112 25.60 -8.12 -37.58
CA GLU A 112 26.72 -7.23 -37.33
C GLU A 112 28.00 -8.05 -37.18
N PRO A 113 29.10 -7.65 -37.84
CA PRO A 113 30.37 -8.35 -37.74
C PRO A 113 30.85 -8.34 -36.29
N TYR A 114 31.12 -9.53 -35.77
CA TYR A 114 31.55 -9.72 -34.39
C TYR A 114 32.96 -9.13 -34.18
N GLU A 115 33.14 -8.24 -33.21
CA GLU A 115 34.45 -7.66 -32.87
C GLU A 115 35.37 -8.68 -32.18
N ILE A 116 36.20 -9.36 -32.99
CA ILE A 116 37.17 -10.36 -32.54
C ILE A 116 38.31 -9.72 -31.72
N ALA A 117 38.63 -8.45 -31.97
CA ALA A 117 39.71 -7.74 -31.28
C ALA A 117 39.48 -7.63 -29.76
N GLY A 118 38.22 -7.49 -29.32
CA GLY A 118 37.88 -7.36 -27.90
C GLY A 118 37.82 -8.68 -27.12
N LEU A 119 37.96 -9.85 -27.78
CA LEU A 119 37.98 -11.15 -27.11
C LEU A 119 39.30 -11.44 -26.40
N LYS A 120 40.40 -10.83 -26.86
CA LYS A 120 41.73 -11.01 -26.25
C LYS A 120 41.88 -10.31 -24.90
N ASP A 121 41.02 -9.35 -24.59
CA ASP A 121 41.08 -8.62 -23.33
C ASP A 121 40.26 -9.34 -22.24
N LYS A 122 40.96 -9.98 -21.31
CA LYS A 122 40.35 -10.64 -20.14
C LYS A 122 39.52 -9.66 -19.29
N LYS A 123 39.89 -8.38 -19.24
CA LYS A 123 39.17 -7.32 -18.50
C LYS A 123 37.80 -7.00 -19.08
N ARG A 124 37.46 -7.50 -20.28
CA ARG A 124 36.12 -7.39 -20.85
C ARG A 124 35.11 -8.26 -20.09
N TYR A 125 35.52 -9.45 -19.67
CA TYR A 125 34.66 -10.36 -18.91
C TYR A 125 34.43 -9.87 -17.48
N GLU A 126 35.40 -9.17 -16.90
CA GLU A 126 35.31 -8.59 -15.55
C GLU A 126 34.32 -7.41 -15.48
N ARG A 127 33.94 -6.81 -16.61
CA ARG A 127 33.01 -5.67 -16.70
C ARG A 127 31.58 -6.06 -17.08
N GLN A 128 31.30 -7.34 -17.28
CA GLN A 128 29.97 -7.85 -17.66
C GLN A 128 29.07 -8.15 -16.46
N PHE A 129 29.63 -8.21 -15.25
CA PHE A 129 28.94 -8.43 -13.98
C PHE A 129 29.14 -7.22 -13.07
#